data_AF-X0TIW3-F1
#
_entry.id   AF-X0TIW3-F1
#
_cell.length_a   1.000
_cell.length_b   1.000
_cell.length_c   1.000
_cell.angle_alpha   90.00
_cell.angle_beta   90.00
_cell.angle_gamma   90.00
#
_symmetry.space_group_name_H-M   'P 1'
#
loop_
_entity.id
_entity.type
_entity.pdbx_description
1 polymer ?
#
loop_
_entity_poly.entity_id
_entity_poly.type
_entity_poly.pdbx_seq_one_letter_code
_entity_poly.pdbx_strand_id
1 'polypeptide(L)'
;SDREIASTIELICNKRVLEDSNFDRTILAELEDRIYLKQMIRKYIECLSEVQDRVRNIVSGRLSAAREKINEYINRFKNEVDDDTNGLYALAYDDNRQRQDKIPILLNWDDLRILLEQKNKVLTNISRYYVTGELRKR
;
A
#
# COMPACT_ATOMS: atom_id res chain seq x y z
N SER A 1 -42.37 24.27 -10.08
CA SER A 1 -41.37 23.70 -11.00
C SER A 1 -40.04 24.15 -10.46
N ASP A 2 -39.56 23.47 -9.43
CA ASP A 2 -38.41 23.94 -8.65
C ASP A 2 -37.18 23.21 -9.14
N ARG A 3 -36.38 23.91 -9.95
CA ARG A 3 -35.03 23.46 -10.31
C ARG A 3 -34.13 23.78 -9.13
N GLU A 4 -33.79 22.78 -8.33
CA GLU A 4 -32.66 22.88 -7.39
C GLU A 4 -31.38 23.10 -8.21
N ILE A 5 -30.76 24.27 -8.01
CA ILE A 5 -29.45 24.57 -8.57
C ILE A 5 -28.41 23.94 -7.63
N ALA A 6 -28.00 22.71 -7.94
CA ALA A 6 -26.85 22.11 -7.28
C ALA A 6 -25.58 22.89 -7.66
N SER A 7 -24.96 23.55 -6.67
CA SER A 7 -23.71 24.28 -6.85
C SER A 7 -22.54 23.36 -6.49
N THR A 8 -21.70 23.02 -7.46
CA THR A 8 -20.51 22.19 -7.25
C THR A 8 -19.29 23.07 -6.99
N ILE A 9 -18.59 22.84 -5.87
CA ILE A 9 -17.30 23.50 -5.58
C ILE A 9 -16.15 22.70 -6.17
N GLU A 10 -15.43 23.32 -7.11
CA GLU A 10 -14.25 22.76 -7.75
C GLU A 10 -12.97 23.40 -7.20
N LEU A 11 -11.95 22.57 -6.95
CA LEU A 11 -10.62 23.03 -6.56
C LEU A 11 -9.75 23.07 -7.81
N ILE A 12 -9.43 24.29 -8.25
CA ILE A 12 -8.65 24.55 -9.46
C ILE A 12 -7.37 25.27 -9.06
N CYS A 13 -6.23 24.79 -9.56
CA CYS A 13 -4.95 25.48 -9.49
C CYS A 13 -4.64 26.10 -10.85
N ASN A 14 -4.18 27.35 -10.87
CA ASN A 14 -3.67 27.96 -12.08
C ASN A 14 -2.19 27.62 -12.24
N LYS A 15 -1.80 27.17 -13.44
CA LYS A 15 -0.42 26.80 -13.78
C LYS A 15 0.62 27.87 -13.41
N ARG A 16 0.28 29.16 -13.53
CA ARG A 16 1.16 30.28 -13.18
C ARG A 16 1.63 30.26 -11.73
N VAL A 17 0.81 29.75 -10.81
CA VAL A 17 1.20 29.62 -9.40
C VAL A 17 2.35 28.63 -9.23
N LEU A 18 2.47 27.66 -10.14
CA LEU A 18 3.55 26.68 -10.15
C LEU A 18 4.81 27.20 -10.87
N GLU A 19 4.68 28.17 -11.78
CA GLU A 19 5.81 28.83 -12.45
C GLU A 19 6.70 29.61 -11.47
N ASP A 20 6.09 30.25 -10.48
CA ASP A 20 6.77 30.99 -9.42
C ASP A 20 7.36 30.08 -8.33
N SER A 21 7.23 28.77 -8.48
CA SER A 21 7.72 27.77 -7.53
C SER A 21 8.90 26.97 -8.10
N ASN A 22 9.59 26.20 -7.25
CA ASN A 22 10.65 25.27 -7.69
C ASN A 22 10.09 24.00 -8.37
N PHE A 23 8.96 24.11 -9.06
CA PHE A 23 8.31 23.00 -9.76
C PHE A 23 9.07 22.65 -11.05
N ASP A 24 9.10 21.35 -11.39
CA ASP A 24 9.82 20.88 -12.58
C ASP A 24 9.24 21.51 -13.85
N ARG A 25 10.08 22.25 -14.59
CA ARG A 25 9.69 22.95 -15.81
C ARG A 25 9.25 22.02 -16.93
N THR A 26 9.78 20.80 -16.96
CA THR A 26 9.42 19.77 -17.95
C THR A 26 7.99 19.31 -17.72
N ILE A 27 7.65 19.03 -16.46
CA ILE A 27 6.28 18.65 -16.06
C ILE A 27 5.35 19.85 -16.25
N LEU A 28 5.80 21.05 -15.89
CA LEU A 28 5.02 22.27 -16.06
C LEU A 28 4.62 22.47 -17.53
N ALA A 29 5.51 22.22 -18.49
CA ALA A 29 5.22 22.35 -19.92
C ALA A 29 4.08 21.43 -20.39
N GLU A 30 3.90 20.27 -19.76
CA GLU A 30 2.86 19.29 -20.07
C GLU A 30 1.49 19.60 -19.42
N LEU A 31 1.45 20.51 -18.43
CA LEU A 31 0.22 20.86 -17.73
C LEU A 31 -0.62 21.90 -18.48
N GLU A 32 -1.95 21.72 -18.45
CA GLU A 32 -2.94 22.71 -18.85
C GLU A 32 -2.92 23.94 -17.92
N ASP A 33 -3.39 25.09 -18.42
CA ASP A 33 -3.43 26.34 -17.64
C ASP A 33 -4.29 26.25 -16.38
N ARG A 34 -5.34 25.41 -16.41
CA ARG A 34 -6.25 25.16 -15.28
C ARG A 34 -6.18 23.70 -14.88
N ILE A 35 -5.72 23.44 -13.67
CA ILE A 35 -5.50 22.09 -13.15
C ILE A 35 -6.60 21.77 -12.13
N TYR A 36 -7.43 20.77 -12.45
CA TYR A 36 -8.46 20.28 -11.54
C TYR A 36 -7.85 19.35 -10.48
N LEU A 37 -7.53 19.91 -9.31
CA LEU A 37 -6.75 19.22 -8.27
C LEU A 37 -7.40 17.92 -7.81
N LYS A 38 -8.73 17.89 -7.64
CA LYS A 38 -9.46 16.68 -7.22
C LYS A 38 -9.29 15.53 -8.22
N GLN A 39 -9.31 15.83 -9.52
CA GLN A 39 -9.13 14.82 -10.57
C GLN A 39 -7.69 14.31 -10.59
N MET A 40 -6.72 15.23 -10.52
CA MET A 40 -5.29 14.88 -10.48
C MET A 40 -4.92 14.03 -9.27
N ILE A 41 -5.40 14.39 -8.07
CA ILE A 41 -5.16 13.61 -6.85
C ILE A 41 -5.73 12.20 -6.98
N ARG A 42 -6.94 12.05 -7.53
CA ARG A 42 -7.54 10.72 -7.76
C ARG A 42 -6.70 9.91 -8.75
N LYS A 43 -6.26 10.52 -9.85
CA LYS A 43 -5.43 9.83 -10.82
C LYS A 43 -4.08 9.43 -10.23
N TYR A 44 -3.48 10.29 -9.42
CA TYR A 44 -2.25 9.98 -8.70
C TYR A 44 -2.42 8.81 -7.75
N ILE A 45 -3.48 8.80 -6.92
CA ILE A 45 -3.77 7.69 -5.99
C ILE A 45 -4.02 6.39 -6.76
N GLU A 46 -4.71 6.43 -7.90
CA GLU A 46 -4.95 5.28 -8.77
C GLU A 46 -3.62 4.70 -9.26
N CYS A 47 -2.74 5.53 -9.83
CA CYS A 47 -1.42 5.09 -10.29
C CYS A 47 -0.55 4.56 -9.15
N LEU A 48 -0.57 5.20 -7.97
CA LEU A 48 0.16 4.71 -6.80
C LEU A 48 -0.35 3.33 -6.38
N SER A 49 -1.67 3.15 -6.38
CA SER A 49 -2.29 1.86 -6.06
C SER A 49 -1.90 0.77 -7.06
N GLU A 50 -1.83 1.10 -8.36
CA GLU A 50 -1.39 0.16 -9.41
C GLU A 50 0.08 -0.25 -9.23
N VAL A 51 0.97 0.70 -8.91
CA VAL A 51 2.38 0.41 -8.64
C VAL A 51 2.51 -0.53 -7.44
N GLN A 52 1.79 -0.24 -6.36
CA GLN A 52 1.80 -1.10 -5.17
C GLN A 52 1.31 -2.51 -5.48
N ASP A 53 0.26 -2.65 -6.29
CA ASP A 53 -0.25 -3.95 -6.72
C ASP A 53 0.80 -4.74 -7.52
N ARG A 54 1.45 -4.09 -8.48
CA ARG A 54 2.52 -4.71 -9.29
C ARG A 54 3.66 -5.20 -8.40
N VAL A 55 4.11 -4.39 -7.45
CA VAL A 55 5.16 -4.78 -6.51
C VAL A 55 4.73 -6.00 -5.70
N ARG A 56 3.51 -6.01 -5.14
CA ARG A 56 2.96 -7.16 -4.39
C ARG A 56 2.94 -8.41 -5.25
N ASN A 57 2.48 -8.31 -6.50
CA ASN A 57 2.43 -9.44 -7.42
C ASN A 57 3.82 -10.01 -7.74
N ILE A 58 4.84 -9.15 -7.87
CA ILE A 58 6.24 -9.58 -8.11
C ILE A 58 6.80 -10.36 -6.91
N VAL A 59 6.51 -9.93 -5.69
CA VAL A 59 7.10 -10.53 -4.47
C VAL A 59 6.26 -11.65 -3.87
N SER A 60 4.97 -11.77 -4.22
CA SER A 60 4.01 -12.67 -3.59
C SER A 60 4.49 -14.12 -3.53
N GLY A 61 4.99 -14.67 -4.64
CA GLY A 61 5.47 -16.05 -4.69
C GLY A 61 6.64 -16.31 -3.75
N ARG A 62 7.59 -15.37 -3.65
CA ARG A 62 8.74 -15.48 -2.75
C ARG A 62 8.32 -15.37 -1.29
N LEU A 63 7.39 -14.48 -0.98
CA LEU A 63 6.89 -14.30 0.38
C LEU A 63 6.09 -15.52 0.85
N SER A 64 5.23 -16.09 -0.01
CA SER A 64 4.50 -17.32 0.29
C SER A 64 5.44 -18.50 0.55
N ALA A 65 6.45 -18.68 -0.31
CA ALA A 65 7.44 -19.74 -0.13
C ALA A 65 8.26 -19.56 1.16
N ALA A 66 8.67 -18.33 1.48
CA ALA A 66 9.37 -18.03 2.73
C ALA A 66 8.51 -18.32 3.96
N ARG A 67 7.23 -17.92 3.93
CA ARG A 67 6.27 -18.18 5.01
C ARG A 67 6.08 -19.68 5.23
N GLU A 68 5.86 -20.44 4.15
CA GLU A 68 5.72 -21.89 4.19
C GLU A 68 6.96 -22.55 4.79
N LYS A 69 8.16 -22.11 4.37
CA LYS A 69 9.41 -22.66 4.87
C LYS A 69 9.63 -22.38 6.35
N ILE A 70 9.31 -21.18 6.81
CA ILE A 70 9.39 -20.83 8.25
C ILE A 70 8.39 -21.68 9.05
N ASN A 71 7.16 -21.84 8.57
CA ASN A 71 6.16 -22.71 9.20
C ASN A 71 6.60 -24.17 9.29
N GLU A 72 7.20 -24.71 8.22
CA GLU A 72 7.76 -26.06 8.20
C GLU A 72 8.77 -26.26 9.33
N TYR A 73 9.71 -25.31 9.51
CA TYR A 73 10.70 -25.39 10.58
C TYR A 73 10.09 -25.22 11.98
N ILE A 74 9.11 -24.31 12.16
CA ILE A 74 8.41 -24.16 13.44
C ILE A 74 7.71 -25.48 13.80
N ASN A 75 6.96 -26.07 12.87
CA ASN A 75 6.23 -27.31 13.11
C ASN A 75 7.16 -28.49 13.38
N ARG A 76 8.28 -28.59 12.66
CA ARG A 76 9.30 -29.60 12.94
C ARG A 76 9.83 -29.48 14.35
N PHE A 77 10.16 -28.27 14.80
CA PHE A 77 10.66 -28.02 16.14
C PHE A 77 9.61 -28.37 17.21
N LYS A 78 8.34 -27.96 17.02
CA LYS A 78 7.23 -28.34 17.92
C LYS A 78 7.14 -29.86 18.11
N ASN A 79 7.24 -30.62 17.02
CA ASN A 79 7.17 -32.08 17.07
C ASN A 79 8.38 -32.72 17.76
N GLU A 80 9.56 -32.09 17.69
CA GLU A 80 10.78 -32.58 18.36
C GLU A 80 10.79 -32.32 19.88
N VAL A 81 10.11 -31.25 20.32
CA VAL A 81 10.14 -30.80 21.73
C VAL A 81 8.83 -31.11 22.49
N ASP A 82 7.79 -31.58 21.80
CA ASP A 82 6.42 -31.79 22.35
C ASP A 82 5.90 -30.53 23.07
N ASP A 83 6.16 -29.37 22.47
CA ASP A 83 5.79 -28.05 23.00
C ASP A 83 5.08 -27.22 21.93
N ASP A 84 4.16 -26.36 22.36
CA ASP A 84 3.38 -25.48 21.48
C ASP A 84 4.10 -24.15 21.24
N THR A 85 5.35 -24.21 20.76
CA THR A 85 6.19 -23.03 20.56
C THR A 85 5.79 -22.22 19.31
N ASN A 86 5.38 -20.97 19.45
CA ASN A 86 4.88 -20.16 18.33
C ASN A 86 5.95 -19.48 17.44
N GLY A 87 7.21 -19.90 17.52
CA GLY A 87 8.30 -19.29 16.77
C GLY A 87 9.67 -19.91 17.02
N LEU A 88 10.67 -19.43 16.30
CA LEU A 88 12.06 -19.88 16.41
C LEU A 88 12.99 -18.70 16.71
N TYR A 89 14.22 -19.00 17.13
CA TYR A 89 15.31 -18.02 17.19
C TYR A 89 16.49 -18.52 16.36
N ALA A 90 17.05 -17.65 15.53
CA ALA A 90 18.39 -17.83 15.00
C ALA A 90 19.40 -17.37 16.06
N LEU A 91 20.38 -18.20 16.38
CA LEU A 91 21.42 -17.90 17.36
C LEU A 91 22.75 -17.69 16.64
N ALA A 92 23.38 -16.54 16.89
CA ALA A 92 24.73 -16.26 16.40
C ALA A 92 25.75 -16.58 17.50
N TYR A 93 26.81 -17.28 17.13
CA TYR A 93 27.92 -17.66 18.01
C TYR A 93 29.24 -17.15 17.42
N ASP A 94 30.19 -16.81 18.27
CA ASP A 94 31.57 -16.55 17.85
C ASP A 94 32.39 -17.84 17.70
N ASP A 95 33.66 -17.69 17.30
CA ASP A 95 34.61 -18.80 17.14
C ASP A 95 34.84 -19.59 18.45
N ASN A 96 34.59 -18.97 19.60
CA ASN A 96 34.69 -19.58 20.93
C ASN A 96 33.35 -20.20 21.39
N ARG A 97 32.35 -20.30 20.51
CA ARG A 97 30.98 -20.77 20.80
C ARG A 97 30.26 -19.96 21.88
N GLN A 98 30.65 -18.72 22.11
CA GLN A 98 29.88 -17.83 22.97
C GLN A 98 28.74 -17.21 22.15
N ARG A 99 27.53 -17.21 22.72
CA ARG A 99 26.34 -16.64 22.06
C ARG A 99 26.50 -15.13 21.99
N GLN A 100 26.60 -14.61 20.78
CA GLN A 100 26.73 -13.18 20.50
C GLN A 100 25.36 -12.51 20.31
N ASP A 101 24.44 -13.18 19.62
CA ASP A 101 23.14 -12.59 19.30
C ASP A 101 22.02 -13.64 19.17
N LYS A 102 20.76 -13.19 19.21
CA LYS A 102 19.59 -13.98 18.88
C LYS A 102 18.58 -13.15 18.09
N ILE A 103 18.10 -13.69 16.96
CA ILE A 103 17.11 -13.04 16.11
C ILE A 103 15.83 -13.87 16.12
N PRO A 104 14.68 -13.30 16.51
CA PRO A 104 13.40 -14.01 16.46
C PRO A 104 12.95 -14.23 15.02
N ILE A 105 12.58 -15.47 14.71
CA ILE A 105 11.94 -15.88 13.46
C ILE A 105 10.47 -16.14 13.78
N LEU A 106 9.63 -15.17 13.44
CA LEU A 106 8.19 -15.15 13.71
C LEU A 106 7.41 -14.95 12.41
N LEU A 107 6.13 -15.32 12.43
CA LEU A 107 5.22 -15.13 11.28
C LEU A 107 4.23 -13.98 11.46
N ASN A 108 4.19 -13.36 12.65
CA ASN A 108 3.27 -12.25 12.96
C ASN A 108 3.43 -11.06 11.98
N TRP A 109 4.64 -10.82 11.49
CA TRP A 109 4.87 -9.75 10.50
C TRP A 109 4.17 -10.04 9.17
N ASP A 110 4.12 -11.31 8.77
CA ASP A 110 3.51 -11.74 7.51
C ASP A 110 1.99 -11.83 7.63
N ASP A 111 1.47 -12.11 8.83
CA ASP A 111 0.03 -11.97 9.15
C ASP A 111 -0.44 -10.53 8.95
N LEU A 112 0.35 -9.57 9.43
CA LEU A 112 0.07 -8.14 9.22
C LEU A 112 0.13 -7.78 7.73
N ARG A 113 1.07 -8.34 6.96
CA ARG A 113 1.13 -8.14 5.51
C ARG A 113 -0.16 -8.62 4.83
N ILE A 114 -0.57 -9.86 5.11
CA ILE A 114 -1.79 -10.45 4.53
C ILE A 114 -3.02 -9.59 4.88
N LEU A 115 -3.13 -9.14 6.14
CA LEU A 115 -4.21 -8.24 6.57
C LEU A 115 -4.22 -6.93 5.80
N LEU A 116 -3.04 -6.31 5.61
CA LEU A 116 -2.90 -5.06 4.88
C LEU A 116 -3.22 -5.23 3.39
N GLU A 117 -2.84 -6.35 2.77
CA GLU A 117 -3.19 -6.65 1.38
C GLU A 117 -4.71 -6.81 1.20
N GLN A 118 -5.38 -7.48 2.15
CA GLN A 118 -6.84 -7.63 2.12
C GLN A 118 -7.58 -6.30 2.28
N LYS A 119 -7.07 -5.41 3.15
CA LYS A 119 -7.65 -4.07 3.38
C LYS A 119 -7.37 -3.11 2.22
N ASN A 120 -6.16 -3.15 1.67
CA ASN A 120 -5.68 -2.20 0.67
C ASN A 120 -5.78 -2.78 -0.74
N LYS A 121 -7.01 -3.13 -1.13
CA LYS A 121 -7.30 -3.55 -2.50
C LYS A 121 -6.98 -2.45 -3.50
N VAL A 122 -6.63 -2.86 -4.71
CA VAL A 122 -6.30 -1.94 -5.80
C VAL A 122 -7.46 -0.99 -6.06
N LEU A 123 -7.18 0.30 -5.97
CA LEU A 123 -8.12 1.34 -6.31
C LEU A 123 -8.12 1.50 -7.83
N THR A 124 -9.19 1.00 -8.48
CA THR A 124 -9.37 1.13 -9.92
C THR A 124 -10.48 2.12 -10.24
N ASN A 125 -10.32 2.87 -11.33
CA ASN A 125 -11.33 3.79 -11.88
C ASN A 125 -11.79 4.92 -10.92
N ILE A 126 -11.05 5.22 -9.85
CA ILE A 126 -11.39 6.34 -8.96
C ILE A 126 -11.27 7.70 -9.65
N SER A 127 -10.48 7.80 -10.72
CA SER A 127 -10.44 8.98 -11.58
C SER A 127 -11.69 9.14 -12.44
N ARG A 128 -12.44 8.05 -12.71
CA ARG A 128 -13.57 8.01 -13.64
C ARG A 128 -14.95 8.17 -12.98
N TYR A 129 -15.06 7.80 -11.71
CA TYR A 129 -16.32 7.85 -10.97
C TYR A 129 -16.24 8.85 -9.82
N TYR A 130 -17.29 9.62 -9.63
CA TYR A 130 -17.44 10.49 -8.47
C TYR A 130 -18.86 10.42 -7.94
N VAL A 131 -18.97 10.31 -6.61
CA VAL A 131 -20.27 10.38 -5.93
C VAL A 131 -20.70 11.84 -5.96
N THR A 132 -21.71 12.16 -6.75
CA THR A 132 -22.51 13.36 -6.56
C THR A 132 -23.48 13.07 -5.43
N GLY A 133 -23.58 13.99 -4.47
CA GLY A 133 -24.57 13.89 -3.40
C GLY A 133 -25.97 14.21 -3.92
N GLU A 134 -26.56 13.36 -4.77
CA GLU A 134 -27.98 13.43 -5.08
C GLU A 134 -28.76 12.53 -4.11
N LEU A 135 -29.32 13.14 -3.07
CA LEU A 135 -30.40 12.54 -2.30
C LEU A 135 -31.67 12.57 -3.17
N ARG A 136 -31.90 11.51 -3.96
CA ARG A 136 -33.21 11.30 -4.58
C ARG A 136 -34.23 11.03 -3.48
N LYS A 137 -35.06 12.03 -3.15
CA LYS A 137 -36.28 11.83 -2.36
C LYS A 137 -37.17 10.83 -3.09
N ARG A 138 -37.53 9.74 -2.40
CA ARG A 138 -38.62 8.84 -2.80
C ARG A 138 -39.96 9.49 -2.54
#